data_AF-C1N9M2-F1
#
_entry.id   AF-C1N9M2-F1
#
_cell.length_a   1.000
_cell.length_b   1.000
_cell.length_c   1.000
_cell.angle_alpha   90.00
_cell.angle_beta   90.00
_cell.angle_gamma   90.00
#
_symmetry.space_group_name_H-M   'P 1'
#
loop_
_entity.id
_entity.type
_entity.pdbx_description
1 polymer ?
#
loop_
_entity_poly.entity_id
_entity_poly.type
_entity_poly.pdbx_seq_one_letter_code
_entity_poly.pdbx_strand_id
1 'polypeptide(L)'
;MAASALNASSVFLGSRVATPSTRRASRSKRASKVAVRAKQCEESDLMAKYPEGGPVFRVSIDCTMGTNSTGIVMKEGDEGRPEVSAIRPGGTAKNKLKIGDVCLGVTYTELVADPNNKTLNWGTPQVGWFDTEGEKYQVSIAAMETNSTTLDMIMFRPE
;
A
#
# COMPACT_ATOMS: atom_id res chain seq x y z
N MET A 1 76.18 -8.31 -26.97
CA MET A 1 75.42 -7.82 -28.14
C MET A 1 73.97 -8.26 -27.97
N ALA A 2 73.05 -7.39 -28.36
CA ALA A 2 71.62 -7.44 -28.06
C ALA A 2 70.88 -8.65 -28.67
N ALA A 3 69.80 -9.09 -28.00
CA ALA A 3 68.45 -9.10 -28.58
C ALA A 3 67.37 -9.50 -27.53
N SER A 4 66.35 -8.64 -27.42
CA SER A 4 64.90 -8.90 -27.32
C SER A 4 64.36 -9.92 -26.30
N ALA A 5 63.66 -9.53 -25.24
CA ALA A 5 62.30 -8.96 -25.17
C ALA A 5 61.14 -9.99 -25.27
N LEU A 6 60.36 -9.99 -24.20
CA LEU A 6 58.90 -10.17 -24.09
C LEU A 6 58.28 -11.57 -23.91
N ASN A 7 57.66 -11.65 -22.73
CA ASN A 7 56.30 -12.08 -22.44
C ASN A 7 55.92 -13.56 -22.32
N ALA A 8 55.54 -13.86 -21.08
CA ALA A 8 54.79 -14.98 -20.59
C ALA A 8 53.52 -15.31 -21.39
N SER A 9 53.25 -16.61 -21.48
CA SER A 9 51.89 -17.16 -21.42
C SER A 9 51.95 -18.63 -21.02
N SER A 10 52.27 -18.91 -19.75
CA SER A 10 52.08 -20.24 -19.18
C SER A 10 50.61 -20.44 -18.85
N VAL A 11 49.94 -21.12 -19.78
CA VAL A 11 48.77 -21.99 -19.66
C VAL A 11 48.23 -22.17 -18.22
N PHE A 12 47.11 -21.51 -17.90
CA PHE A 12 46.30 -21.86 -16.74
C PHE A 12 45.56 -23.18 -17.03
N LEU A 13 46.09 -24.27 -16.48
CA LEU A 13 45.39 -25.55 -16.38
C LEU A 13 44.18 -25.39 -15.45
N GLY A 14 42.99 -25.57 -16.03
CA GLY A 14 41.72 -25.45 -15.34
C GLY A 14 41.52 -26.53 -14.28
N SER A 15 41.41 -26.13 -13.02
CA SER A 15 40.71 -26.91 -12.01
C SER A 15 39.20 -26.57 -12.08
N ARG A 16 38.44 -27.38 -12.81
CA ARG A 16 36.97 -27.34 -12.76
C ARG A 16 36.51 -27.83 -11.39
N VAL A 17 36.26 -26.92 -10.46
CA VAL A 17 35.45 -27.22 -9.27
C VAL A 17 34.00 -27.31 -9.72
N ALA A 18 33.52 -28.54 -9.92
CA ALA A 18 32.11 -28.81 -10.17
C ALA A 18 31.33 -28.65 -8.85
N THR A 19 30.83 -27.44 -8.57
CA THR A 19 29.78 -27.27 -7.57
C THR A 19 28.43 -27.70 -8.17
N PRO A 20 27.68 -28.64 -7.56
CA PRO A 20 26.33 -28.94 -8.00
C PRO A 20 25.43 -27.73 -7.71
N SER A 21 25.17 -26.93 -8.73
CA SER A 21 24.14 -25.89 -8.72
C SER A 21 22.75 -26.55 -8.85
N THR A 22 22.23 -27.10 -7.76
CA THR A 22 20.84 -27.57 -7.70
C THR A 22 20.27 -27.43 -6.29
N ARG A 23 19.88 -26.20 -5.94
CA ARG A 23 18.68 -25.90 -5.16
C ARG A 23 18.37 -24.43 -5.32
N ARG A 24 17.83 -24.08 -6.50
CA ARG A 24 17.07 -22.85 -6.66
C ARG A 24 15.87 -23.03 -5.73
N ALA A 25 15.93 -22.42 -4.54
CA ALA A 25 14.80 -22.37 -3.64
C ALA A 25 13.61 -21.88 -4.47
N SER A 26 12.63 -22.76 -4.68
CA SER A 26 11.38 -22.38 -5.29
C SER A 26 10.80 -21.35 -4.34
N ARG A 27 10.99 -20.06 -4.67
CA ARG A 27 10.22 -18.97 -4.09
C ARG A 27 8.78 -19.35 -4.37
N SER A 28 8.14 -19.94 -3.37
CA SER A 28 6.72 -20.25 -3.38
C SER A 28 6.01 -19.01 -3.87
N LYS A 29 5.45 -19.08 -5.08
CA LYS A 29 4.51 -18.09 -5.59
C LYS A 29 3.22 -18.25 -4.80
N ARG A 30 3.27 -17.91 -3.52
CA ARG A 30 2.12 -17.44 -2.76
C ARG A 30 2.39 -15.96 -2.52
N ALA A 31 2.28 -15.17 -3.59
CA ALA A 31 1.59 -13.91 -3.41
C ALA A 31 0.18 -14.33 -3.01
N SER A 32 -0.05 -14.51 -1.71
CA SER A 32 -1.40 -14.43 -1.18
C SER A 32 -1.93 -13.14 -1.75
N LYS A 33 -2.96 -13.22 -2.60
CA LYS A 33 -3.75 -12.04 -2.91
C LYS A 33 -4.05 -11.42 -1.55
N VAL A 34 -3.39 -10.33 -1.20
CA VAL A 34 -3.95 -9.35 -0.30
C VAL A 34 -5.04 -8.68 -1.13
N ALA A 35 -6.03 -9.48 -1.54
CA ALA A 35 -7.35 -8.95 -1.74
C ALA A 35 -7.67 -8.50 -0.34
N VAL A 36 -7.71 -7.19 -0.14
CA VAL A 36 -8.31 -6.61 1.04
C VAL A 36 -9.69 -7.27 1.08
N ARG A 37 -9.86 -8.32 1.89
CA ARG A 37 -11.15 -8.97 2.10
C ARG A 37 -11.90 -8.11 3.10
N ALA A 38 -11.85 -6.80 2.85
CA ALA A 38 -12.59 -5.78 3.53
C ALA A 38 -14.06 -6.13 3.38
N LYS A 39 -14.83 -6.02 4.47
CA LYS A 39 -16.27 -5.85 4.31
C LYS A 39 -16.45 -4.61 3.46
N GLN A 40 -16.83 -4.80 2.20
CA GLN A 40 -17.20 -3.71 1.33
C GLN A 40 -18.44 -3.07 1.95
N CYS A 41 -18.37 -1.76 2.17
CA CYS A 41 -19.48 -0.98 2.66
C CYS A 41 -19.88 0.03 1.58
N GLU A 42 -21.18 0.25 1.46
CA GLU A 42 -21.68 1.33 0.63
C GLU A 42 -21.37 2.68 1.31
N GLU A 43 -21.07 3.69 0.50
CA GLU A 43 -20.78 5.04 0.99
C GLU A 43 -21.94 5.58 1.84
N SER A 44 -23.18 5.34 1.41
CA SER A 44 -24.38 5.79 2.12
C SER A 44 -24.48 5.23 3.54
N ASP A 45 -24.09 3.97 3.74
CA ASP A 45 -24.18 3.30 5.02
C ASP A 45 -23.14 3.85 6.01
N LEU A 46 -21.93 4.12 5.51
CA LEU A 46 -20.86 4.73 6.28
C LEU A 46 -21.17 6.18 6.66
N MET A 47 -21.73 6.95 5.73
CA MET A 47 -22.13 8.34 5.99
C MET A 47 -23.35 8.42 6.93
N ALA A 48 -24.25 7.45 6.89
CA ALA A 48 -25.34 7.34 7.86
C ALA A 48 -24.84 6.96 9.26
N LYS A 49 -23.82 6.09 9.33
CA LYS A 49 -23.19 5.66 10.59
C LYS A 49 -22.33 6.75 11.23
N TYR A 50 -21.59 7.50 10.42
CA TYR A 50 -20.70 8.59 10.84
C TYR A 50 -21.11 9.89 10.12
N PRO A 51 -22.20 10.53 10.55
CA PRO A 51 -22.66 11.76 9.93
C PRO A 51 -21.62 12.88 10.10
N GLU A 52 -21.41 13.67 9.04
CA GLU A 52 -20.55 14.84 9.12
C GLU A 52 -21.13 15.88 10.09
N GLY A 53 -20.27 16.40 10.96
CA GLY A 53 -20.66 17.39 11.96
C GLY A 53 -19.95 17.18 13.30
N GLY A 54 -19.68 18.29 13.99
CA GLY A 54 -18.94 18.28 15.25
C GLY A 54 -17.53 17.72 15.06
N PRO A 55 -17.14 16.65 15.78
CA PRO A 55 -15.79 16.08 15.69
C PRO A 55 -15.57 15.20 14.46
N VAL A 56 -16.62 14.82 13.71
CA VAL A 56 -16.51 13.95 12.53
C VAL A 56 -16.50 14.79 11.25
N PHE A 57 -15.55 14.50 10.36
CA PHE A 57 -15.40 15.19 9.08
C PHE A 57 -14.85 14.27 7.98
N ARG A 58 -15.24 14.52 6.73
CA ARG A 58 -14.67 13.86 5.55
C ARG A 58 -13.49 14.64 5.00
N VAL A 59 -12.49 13.91 4.52
CA VAL A 59 -11.32 14.49 3.85
C VAL A 59 -11.00 13.72 2.58
N SER A 60 -10.64 14.46 1.54
CA SER A 60 -10.09 13.90 0.30
C SER A 60 -8.64 14.33 0.13
N ILE A 61 -7.73 13.38 -0.07
CA ILE A 61 -6.29 13.60 -0.13
C ILE A 61 -5.77 13.08 -1.46
N ASP A 62 -4.98 13.90 -2.16
CA ASP A 62 -4.36 13.51 -3.41
C ASP A 62 -3.23 12.50 -3.14
N CYS A 63 -3.33 11.32 -3.74
CA CYS A 63 -2.33 10.25 -3.70
C CYS A 63 -1.86 9.80 -5.08
N THR A 64 -1.98 10.66 -6.09
CA THR A 64 -1.50 10.41 -7.48
C THR A 64 -0.04 9.98 -7.56
N MET A 65 0.81 10.49 -6.66
CA MET A 65 2.22 10.12 -6.54
C MET A 65 2.46 8.94 -5.57
N GLY A 66 1.41 8.19 -5.25
CA GLY A 66 1.38 7.06 -4.31
C GLY A 66 1.03 7.46 -2.88
N THR A 67 0.60 6.51 -2.05
CA THR A 67 0.18 6.76 -0.66
C THR A 67 1.26 7.44 0.19
N ASN A 68 2.54 7.20 -0.12
CA ASN A 68 3.67 7.87 0.53
C ASN A 68 3.70 9.39 0.29
N SER A 69 3.15 9.89 -0.83
CA SER A 69 3.11 11.33 -1.13
C SER A 69 2.09 12.09 -0.26
N THR A 70 1.16 11.37 0.37
CA THR A 70 0.22 11.98 1.32
C THR A 70 0.95 12.54 2.54
N GLY A 71 2.09 11.93 2.90
CA GLY A 71 2.89 12.32 4.06
C GLY A 71 2.25 11.97 5.41
N ILE A 72 1.16 11.20 5.42
CA ILE A 72 0.48 10.78 6.66
C ILE A 72 1.24 9.62 7.26
N VAL A 73 1.46 9.66 8.58
CA VAL A 73 1.96 8.52 9.34
C VAL A 73 0.91 8.16 10.36
N MET A 74 0.34 6.96 10.26
CA MET A 74 -0.64 6.46 11.20
C MET A 74 -0.01 5.46 12.17
N LYS A 75 -0.50 5.44 13.40
CA LYS A 75 -0.21 4.41 14.40
C LYS A 75 -1.49 3.62 14.69
N GLU A 76 -1.34 2.45 15.30
CA GLU A 76 -2.47 1.73 15.87
C GLU A 76 -3.01 2.51 17.07
N GLY A 77 -4.26 2.93 17.00
CA GLY A 77 -5.00 3.59 18.08
C GLY A 77 -5.95 2.62 18.77
N ASP A 78 -6.91 3.17 19.50
CA ASP A 78 -7.89 2.39 20.26
C ASP A 78 -8.75 1.51 19.35
N GLU A 79 -9.10 0.32 19.85
CA GLU A 79 -9.88 -0.69 19.12
C GLU A 79 -9.26 -1.10 17.76
N GLY A 80 -7.97 -0.85 17.55
CA GLY A 80 -7.25 -1.15 16.31
C GLY A 80 -7.44 -0.11 15.21
N ARG A 81 -8.15 1.00 15.47
CA ARG A 81 -8.39 2.04 14.47
C ARG A 81 -7.11 2.84 14.20
N PRO A 82 -6.80 3.17 12.93
CA PRO A 82 -5.64 4.02 12.63
C PRO A 82 -5.80 5.44 13.18
N GLU A 83 -4.79 5.92 13.91
CA GLU A 83 -4.72 7.28 14.43
C GLU A 83 -3.53 8.02 13.80
N VAL A 84 -3.72 9.29 13.42
CA VAL A 84 -2.66 10.12 12.85
C VAL A 84 -1.61 10.43 13.91
N SER A 85 -0.42 9.87 13.74
CA SER A 85 0.73 10.08 14.63
C SER A 85 1.62 11.25 14.20
N ALA A 86 1.77 11.45 12.89
CA ALA A 86 2.58 12.53 12.34
C ALA A 86 2.12 12.88 10.92
N ILE A 87 2.39 14.12 10.52
CA ILE A 87 2.15 14.62 9.16
C ILE A 87 3.48 15.20 8.66
N ARG A 88 4.04 14.58 7.62
CA ARG A 88 5.32 15.00 7.04
C ARG A 88 5.17 16.36 6.34
N PRO A 89 6.11 17.29 6.54
CA PRO A 89 6.11 18.54 5.81
C PRO A 89 6.29 18.28 4.32
N GLY A 90 5.37 18.79 3.50
CA GLY A 90 5.37 18.61 2.04
C GLY A 90 4.42 17.54 1.52
N GLY A 91 3.79 16.76 2.40
CA GLY A 91 2.73 15.83 2.00
C GLY A 91 1.40 16.53 1.68
N THR A 92 0.58 15.91 0.83
CA THR A 92 -0.73 16.46 0.41
C THR A 92 -1.78 16.46 1.53
N ALA A 93 -1.54 15.75 2.63
CA ALA A 93 -2.38 15.76 3.83
C ALA A 93 -2.13 16.95 4.76
N LYS A 94 -1.08 17.74 4.49
CA LYS A 94 -0.75 18.92 5.29
C LYS A 94 -1.95 19.88 5.33
N ASN A 95 -2.27 20.39 6.52
CA ASN A 95 -3.40 21.28 6.83
C ASN A 95 -4.80 20.65 6.69
N LYS A 96 -4.94 19.41 6.21
CA LYS A 96 -6.23 18.71 6.15
C LYS A 96 -6.50 17.87 7.40
N LEU A 97 -5.43 17.26 7.91
CA LEU A 97 -5.45 16.43 9.12
C LEU A 97 -4.65 17.09 10.24
N LYS A 98 -4.90 16.64 11.47
CA LYS A 98 -4.13 16.94 12.67
C LYS A 98 -3.65 15.64 13.33
N ILE A 99 -2.60 15.76 14.13
CA ILE A 99 -2.13 14.65 14.98
C ILE A 99 -3.24 14.34 15.99
N GLY A 100 -3.54 13.06 16.19
CA GLY A 100 -4.64 12.58 17.02
C GLY A 100 -5.95 12.34 16.27
N ASP A 101 -6.08 12.75 15.00
CA ASP A 101 -7.26 12.42 14.22
C ASP A 101 -7.35 10.88 14.01
N VAL A 102 -8.52 10.30 14.25
CA VAL A 102 -8.78 8.85 14.14
C VAL A 102 -9.52 8.56 12.84
N CYS A 103 -9.08 7.56 12.08
CA CYS A 103 -9.72 7.13 10.85
C CYS A 103 -10.90 6.19 11.16
N LEU A 104 -12.12 6.64 10.85
CA LEU A 104 -13.36 5.88 11.03
C LEU A 104 -13.71 5.03 9.80
N GLY A 105 -13.39 5.55 8.61
CA GLY A 105 -13.63 4.87 7.36
C GLY A 105 -12.66 5.35 6.29
N VAL A 106 -12.33 4.47 5.35
CA VAL A 106 -11.37 4.76 4.29
C VAL A 106 -11.80 4.12 2.98
N THR A 107 -11.48 4.79 1.88
CA THR A 107 -11.62 4.20 0.55
C THR A 107 -10.55 3.14 0.29
N TYR A 108 -10.88 2.19 -0.56
CA TYR A 108 -9.95 1.24 -1.14
C TYR A 108 -10.26 1.07 -2.62
N THR A 109 -9.26 0.65 -3.39
CA THR A 109 -9.40 0.33 -4.80
C THR A 109 -9.21 -1.16 -5.00
N GLU A 110 -10.18 -1.81 -5.65
CA GLU A 110 -10.09 -3.21 -6.06
C GLU A 110 -10.23 -3.37 -7.57
N LEU A 111 -9.63 -4.43 -8.10
CA LEU A 111 -9.77 -4.79 -9.51
C LEU A 111 -10.92 -5.77 -9.67
N VAL A 112 -12.04 -5.28 -10.21
CA VAL A 112 -13.23 -6.08 -10.46
C VAL A 112 -13.19 -6.64 -11.87
N ALA A 113 -13.28 -7.96 -12.01
CA ALA A 113 -13.32 -8.60 -13.32
C ALA A 113 -14.61 -8.19 -14.05
N ASP A 114 -14.47 -7.63 -15.25
CA ASP A 114 -15.62 -7.36 -16.11
C ASP A 114 -16.04 -8.66 -16.81
N PRO A 115 -17.23 -9.22 -16.51
CA PRO A 115 -17.69 -10.46 -17.11
C PRO A 115 -17.88 -10.38 -18.64
N ASN A 116 -18.02 -9.17 -19.18
CA ASN A 116 -18.25 -8.94 -20.62
C ASN A 116 -16.95 -8.68 -21.38
N ASN A 117 -15.87 -8.29 -20.69
CA ASN A 117 -14.61 -7.92 -21.31
C ASN A 117 -13.55 -9.02 -21.15
N LYS A 118 -13.61 -10.00 -22.07
CA LYS A 118 -12.68 -11.14 -22.11
C LYS A 118 -11.24 -10.79 -22.50
N THR A 119 -10.96 -9.55 -22.91
CA THR A 119 -9.60 -9.12 -23.27
C THR A 119 -8.88 -8.45 -22.10
N LEU A 120 -9.62 -7.93 -21.12
CA LEU A 120 -9.07 -7.29 -19.93
C LEU A 120 -8.87 -8.31 -18.79
N ASN A 121 -7.81 -9.11 -18.89
CA ASN A 121 -7.52 -10.19 -17.92
C ASN A 121 -7.25 -9.70 -16.49
N TRP A 122 -7.09 -8.39 -16.28
CA TRP A 122 -6.71 -7.77 -15.01
C TRP A 122 -7.85 -7.04 -14.28
N GLY A 123 -9.04 -6.90 -14.90
CA GLY A 123 -10.21 -6.25 -14.28
C GLY A 123 -10.19 -4.72 -14.33
N THR A 124 -11.30 -4.07 -14.01
CA THR A 124 -11.42 -2.60 -13.95
C THR A 124 -11.28 -2.13 -12.50
N PRO A 125 -10.48 -1.09 -12.21
CA PRO A 125 -10.41 -0.55 -10.85
C PRO A 125 -11.75 0.06 -10.45
N GLN A 126 -12.27 -0.37 -9.31
CA GLN A 126 -13.44 0.21 -8.66
C GLN A 126 -13.05 0.67 -7.26
N VAL A 127 -13.57 1.82 -6.86
CA VAL A 127 -13.38 2.38 -5.53
C VAL A 127 -14.55 1.95 -4.66
N GLY A 128 -14.25 1.40 -3.49
CA GLY A 128 -15.24 1.09 -2.46
C GLY A 128 -14.85 1.73 -1.13
N TRP A 129 -15.73 1.62 -0.15
CA TRP A 129 -15.48 2.08 1.21
C TRP A 129 -15.29 0.93 2.19
N PHE A 130 -14.39 1.15 3.14
CA PHE A 130 -14.04 0.23 4.21
C PHE A 130 -14.25 0.91 5.57
N ASP A 131 -15.09 0.32 6.41
CA ASP A 131 -15.25 0.73 7.80
C ASP A 131 -14.09 0.16 8.64
N THR A 132 -13.45 1.00 9.45
CA THR A 132 -12.33 0.55 10.29
C THR A 132 -12.81 -0.03 11.64
N GLU A 133 -14.11 -0.03 11.93
CA GLU A 133 -14.65 -0.53 13.19
C GLU A 133 -14.45 -2.03 13.38
N GLY A 134 -13.82 -2.43 14.48
CA GLY A 134 -13.60 -3.83 14.83
C GLY A 134 -12.62 -4.56 13.91
N GLU A 135 -11.96 -3.81 13.03
CA GLU A 135 -10.96 -4.31 12.08
C GLU A 135 -9.55 -4.06 12.59
N LYS A 136 -8.61 -4.91 12.18
CA LYS A 136 -7.21 -4.77 12.58
C LYS A 136 -6.58 -3.59 11.85
N TYR A 137 -5.75 -2.83 12.57
CA TYR A 137 -4.96 -1.71 12.02
C TYR A 137 -4.30 -2.06 10.67
N GLN A 138 -3.66 -3.22 10.57
CA GLN A 138 -2.97 -3.65 9.34
C GLN A 138 -3.90 -3.77 8.12
N VAL A 139 -5.15 -4.16 8.32
CA VAL A 139 -6.14 -4.27 7.22
C VAL A 139 -6.57 -2.88 6.77
N SER A 140 -6.78 -1.97 7.71
CA SER A 140 -7.12 -0.56 7.44
C SER A 140 -6.00 0.16 6.69
N ILE A 141 -4.74 -0.05 7.07
CA ILE A 141 -3.59 0.51 6.34
C ILE A 141 -3.46 -0.13 4.95
N ALA A 142 -3.64 -1.45 4.83
CA ALA A 142 -3.60 -2.10 3.53
C ALA A 142 -4.69 -1.57 2.59
N ALA A 143 -5.90 -1.30 3.09
CA ALA A 143 -6.98 -0.65 2.34
C ALA A 143 -6.55 0.74 1.83
N MET A 144 -5.98 1.58 2.69
CA MET A 144 -5.45 2.91 2.32
C MET A 144 -4.42 2.84 1.18
N GLU A 145 -3.52 1.87 1.22
CA GLU A 145 -2.42 1.70 0.27
C GLU A 145 -2.87 1.25 -1.12
N THR A 146 -4.10 0.76 -1.28
CA THR A 146 -4.62 0.38 -2.60
C THR A 146 -4.99 1.58 -3.48
N ASN A 147 -5.20 2.76 -2.89
CA ASN A 147 -5.63 3.95 -3.63
C ASN A 147 -4.47 4.59 -4.39
N SER A 148 -4.72 4.92 -5.66
CA SER A 148 -3.68 5.41 -6.59
C SER A 148 -3.89 6.85 -7.09
N THR A 149 -5.06 7.45 -6.86
CA THR A 149 -5.39 8.81 -7.31
C THR A 149 -5.82 9.69 -6.16
N THR A 150 -6.83 9.25 -5.43
CA THR A 150 -7.44 9.98 -4.32
C THR A 150 -7.67 9.02 -3.16
N LEU A 151 -7.30 9.46 -1.97
CA LEU A 151 -7.57 8.79 -0.71
C LEU A 151 -8.64 9.60 0.02
N ASP A 152 -9.86 9.08 0.02
CA ASP A 152 -10.97 9.63 0.79
C ASP A 152 -11.08 8.89 2.13
N MET A 153 -11.27 9.66 3.19
CA MET A 153 -11.39 9.15 4.56
C MET A 153 -12.47 9.91 5.33
N ILE A 154 -13.11 9.20 6.25
CA ILE A 154 -13.93 9.77 7.31
C ILE A 154 -13.08 9.76 8.58
N MET A 155 -12.93 10.93 9.18
CA MET A 155 -12.04 11.15 10.31
C MET A 155 -12.84 11.66 11.50
N PHE A 156 -12.39 11.28 12.70
CA PHE A 156 -12.84 11.82 13.97
C PHE A 156 -11.70 12.61 14.61
N ARG A 157 -11.99 13.84 15.02
CA ARG A 157 -11.07 14.68 15.78
C ARG A 157 -11.50 14.71 17.24
N PRO A 158 -10.79 14.02 18.16
CA PRO A 158 -10.99 14.25 19.58
C PRO A 158 -10.63 15.72 19.89
N GLU A 159 -11.50 16.38 20.67
CA GLU A 159 -11.29 17.77 21.11
C GLU A 159 -10.10 17.91 22.07
#